data_AF-A0A8B9XRZ8-F1
#
_entry.id   AF-A0A8B9XRZ8-F1
#
_cell.length_a   1.000
_cell.length_b   1.000
_cell.length_c   1.000
_cell.angle_alpha   90.00
_cell.angle_beta   90.00
_cell.angle_gamma   90.00
#
_symmetry.space_group_name_H-M   'P 1'
#
loop_
_entity.id
_entity.type
_entity.pdbx_description
1 polymer ?
#
loop_
_entity_poly.entity_id
_entity_poly.type
_entity_poly.pdbx_seq_one_letter_code
_entity_poly.pdbx_strand_id
1 'polypeptide(L)'
;MERNSFHSERLMAPVVVLVSDLLNYSPDRCLLGRYCKLLQSLEPGKELVSLPAPRNQVGSSPRSPASPSTLSRPLPGAPRRPPMAQKPKVDPHVGRLGYLQALVTEFQQTQSQDAKEQVLANLANFAYDPGNYQYLRQLQVLDLFLDSLSEENETLVEFAIGGLCNLCADRANREHILQAGGVPLIVNCLSSPSEETVLSAVTALMGLGSPGARPHPELTARPVVQCMLRFSLSASARLRNLAQIFLEDFCSPSQVAEARSWRADAALGIPLPRTEGPQQP
;
A
#
# COMPACT_ATOMS: atom_id res chain seq x y z
N MET A 1 -10.57 -15.01 -19.38
CA MET A 1 -10.76 -15.13 -17.92
C MET A 1 -9.42 -15.14 -17.16
N GLU A 2 -8.35 -14.49 -17.67
CA GLU A 2 -7.00 -14.56 -17.07
C GLU A 2 -6.39 -13.20 -16.71
N ARG A 3 -7.12 -12.08 -16.83
CA ARG A 3 -6.58 -10.74 -16.51
C ARG A 3 -6.42 -10.46 -14.99
N ASN A 4 -7.15 -11.19 -14.15
CA ASN A 4 -7.18 -10.92 -12.70
C ASN A 4 -6.01 -11.54 -11.92
N SER A 5 -5.28 -12.51 -12.49
CA SER A 5 -4.21 -13.20 -11.74
C SER A 5 -2.88 -12.45 -11.75
N PHE A 6 -2.63 -11.59 -12.75
CA PHE A 6 -1.32 -10.93 -12.92
C PHE A 6 -1.18 -9.61 -12.13
N HIS A 7 -2.31 -9.01 -11.74
CA HIS A 7 -2.35 -7.78 -10.94
C HIS A 7 -2.22 -8.07 -9.43
N SER A 8 -2.78 -9.20 -8.98
CA SER A 8 -2.84 -9.57 -7.56
C SER A 8 -1.47 -9.89 -6.94
N GLU A 9 -0.52 -10.49 -7.68
CA GLU A 9 0.82 -10.80 -7.13
C GLU A 9 1.76 -9.59 -7.00
N ARG A 10 1.48 -8.46 -7.69
CA ARG A 10 2.34 -7.26 -7.63
C ARG A 10 1.95 -6.25 -6.55
N LEU A 11 0.72 -6.32 -6.03
CA LEU A 11 0.19 -5.36 -5.07
C LEU A 11 0.04 -5.89 -3.64
N MET A 12 0.41 -7.14 -3.35
CA MET A 12 0.41 -7.65 -1.97
C MET A 12 1.53 -7.06 -1.10
N ALA A 13 2.48 -6.32 -1.69
CA ALA A 13 3.62 -5.73 -1.01
C ALA A 13 3.29 -4.58 -0.02
N PRO A 14 2.40 -3.61 -0.28
CA PRO A 14 2.25 -2.41 0.57
C PRO A 14 1.73 -2.72 1.96
N VAL A 15 0.72 -3.58 2.06
CA VAL A 15 0.10 -3.94 3.34
C VAL A 15 1.08 -4.77 4.18
N VAL A 16 1.73 -5.76 3.56
CA VAL A 16 2.71 -6.63 4.25
C VAL A 16 3.92 -5.83 4.74
N VAL A 17 4.40 -4.89 3.93
CA VAL A 17 5.55 -4.03 4.26
C VAL A 17 5.23 -3.10 5.42
N LEU A 18 4.13 -2.34 5.34
CA LEU A 18 3.85 -1.38 6.40
C LEU A 18 3.53 -2.08 7.72
N VAL A 19 2.86 -3.25 7.67
CA VAL A 19 2.64 -4.10 8.85
C VAL A 19 3.97 -4.63 9.41
N SER A 20 4.94 -4.95 8.54
CA SER A 20 6.31 -5.34 8.95
C SER A 20 7.09 -4.16 9.55
N ASP A 21 6.91 -2.94 9.04
CA ASP A 21 7.53 -1.75 9.62
C ASP A 21 6.89 -1.40 10.96
N LEU A 22 5.55 -1.45 11.08
CA LEU A 22 4.86 -1.27 12.36
C LEU A 22 5.30 -2.30 13.41
N LEU A 23 5.60 -3.54 13.01
CA LEU A 23 6.25 -4.54 13.87
C LEU A 23 7.62 -4.10 14.38
N ASN A 24 8.44 -3.49 13.52
CA ASN A 24 9.79 -3.05 13.89
C ASN A 24 9.79 -1.85 14.85
N TYR A 25 8.75 -1.01 14.82
CA TYR A 25 8.64 0.18 15.67
C TYR A 25 7.91 -0.05 16.99
N SER A 26 7.28 -1.20 17.20
CA SER A 26 6.49 -1.45 18.41
C SER A 26 7.32 -2.07 19.56
N PRO A 27 7.46 -1.39 20.71
CA PRO A 27 8.16 -1.95 21.88
C PRO A 27 7.32 -2.97 22.67
N ASP A 28 6.03 -3.15 22.33
CA ASP A 28 5.12 -4.04 23.06
C ASP A 28 5.11 -5.45 22.44
N ARG A 29 5.48 -6.46 23.24
CA ARG A 29 5.45 -7.87 22.81
C ARG A 29 4.04 -8.38 22.51
N CYS A 30 3.02 -7.79 23.12
CA CYS A 30 1.63 -8.13 22.86
C CYS A 30 1.18 -7.58 21.48
N LEU A 31 1.64 -6.38 21.11
CA LEU A 31 1.47 -5.82 19.77
C LEU A 31 2.14 -6.72 18.73
N LEU A 32 3.38 -7.14 18.98
CA LEU A 32 4.14 -8.01 18.08
C LEU A 32 3.36 -9.29 17.69
N GLY A 33 2.72 -9.93 18.67
CA GLY A 33 1.91 -11.14 18.42
C GLY A 33 0.68 -10.89 17.53
N ARG A 34 0.07 -9.70 17.59
CA ARG A 34 -1.12 -9.35 16.80
C ARG A 34 -0.75 -9.03 15.35
N TYR A 35 0.26 -8.20 15.13
CA TYR A 35 0.75 -7.89 13.79
C TYR A 35 1.33 -9.14 13.10
N CYS A 36 1.97 -10.06 13.83
CA CYS A 36 2.39 -11.36 13.29
C CYS A 36 1.20 -12.21 12.79
N LYS A 37 0.08 -12.25 13.53
CA LYS A 37 -1.15 -12.92 13.08
C LYS A 37 -1.74 -12.26 11.83
N LEU A 38 -1.68 -10.93 11.75
CA LEU A 38 -2.08 -10.20 10.56
C LEU A 38 -1.19 -10.60 9.36
N LEU A 39 0.14 -10.56 9.50
CA LEU A 39 1.08 -11.01 8.46
C LEU A 39 0.80 -12.44 7.98
N GLN A 40 0.56 -13.38 8.90
CA GLN A 40 0.20 -14.76 8.55
C GLN A 40 -1.11 -14.85 7.77
N SER A 41 -2.08 -13.97 8.07
CA SER A 41 -3.35 -13.92 7.32
C SER A 41 -3.21 -13.24 5.95
N LEU A 42 -2.26 -12.32 5.79
CA LEU A 42 -1.95 -11.66 4.52
C LEU A 42 -1.16 -12.59 3.59
N GLU A 43 -0.26 -13.43 4.14
CA GLU A 43 0.60 -14.35 3.38
C GLU A 43 0.50 -15.80 3.93
N PRO A 44 -0.60 -16.51 3.68
CA PRO A 44 -0.76 -17.89 4.16
C PRO A 44 0.28 -18.81 3.51
N GLY A 45 1.20 -19.33 4.31
CA GLY A 45 2.23 -20.31 3.89
C GLY A 45 3.67 -19.79 3.84
N LYS A 46 3.93 -18.51 4.15
CA LYS A 46 5.29 -18.02 4.40
C LYS A 46 5.62 -18.15 5.88
N GLU A 47 6.65 -18.92 6.23
CA GLU A 47 7.22 -18.88 7.59
C GLU A 47 7.76 -17.47 7.85
N LEU A 48 7.33 -16.84 8.94
CA LEU A 48 7.92 -15.60 9.44
C LEU A 48 9.38 -15.88 9.79
N VAL A 49 10.28 -15.56 8.88
CA VAL A 49 11.71 -15.55 9.16
C VAL A 49 11.93 -14.55 10.30
N SER A 50 12.56 -15.03 11.37
CA SER A 50 12.88 -14.30 12.60
C SER A 50 13.25 -12.85 12.32
N LEU A 51 12.53 -11.90 12.97
CA LEU A 51 12.80 -10.47 12.89
C LEU A 51 14.30 -10.19 13.02
N PRO A 52 14.94 -9.48 12.07
CA PRO A 52 16.34 -9.11 12.22
C PRO A 52 16.46 -8.12 13.39
N ALA A 53 17.33 -8.43 14.34
CA ALA A 53 17.66 -7.53 15.45
C ALA A 53 18.15 -6.17 14.92
N PRO A 54 17.90 -5.06 15.65
CA PRO A 54 18.28 -3.72 15.21
C PRO A 54 19.79 -3.64 14.99
N ARG A 55 20.20 -3.33 13.76
CA ARG A 55 21.61 -3.10 13.40
C ARG A 55 22.08 -1.79 14.00
N ASN A 56 22.89 -1.86 15.04
CA ASN A 56 23.75 -0.76 15.46
C ASN A 56 24.74 -0.44 14.33
N GLN A 57 24.64 0.78 13.78
CA GLN A 57 25.65 1.34 12.89
C GLN A 57 26.91 1.66 13.70
N VAL A 58 28.00 0.93 13.46
CA VAL A 58 29.36 1.42 13.67
C VAL A 58 30.17 1.02 12.43
N GLY A 59 30.71 2.04 11.76
CA GLY A 59 31.27 1.91 10.42
C GLY A 59 32.64 1.24 10.36
N SER A 60 33.02 0.82 9.15
CA SER A 60 34.28 1.15 8.47
C SER A 60 34.40 0.35 7.16
N SER A 61 34.55 1.07 6.05
CA SER A 61 35.21 0.60 4.82
C SER A 61 36.74 0.78 4.97
N PRO A 62 37.63 0.36 4.03
CA PRO A 62 37.39 -0.23 2.70
C PRO A 62 38.28 -1.46 2.38
N ARG A 63 37.95 -2.18 1.28
CA ARG A 63 38.94 -2.74 0.34
C ARG A 63 38.29 -3.26 -0.94
N SER A 64 38.82 -2.81 -2.08
CA SER A 64 38.83 -3.46 -3.41
C SER A 64 40.31 -3.53 -3.83
N PRO A 65 40.74 -4.14 -4.97
CA PRO A 65 39.97 -4.75 -6.07
C PRO A 65 40.51 -6.12 -6.56
N ALA A 66 39.75 -6.82 -7.41
CA ALA A 66 40.29 -7.74 -8.43
C ALA A 66 39.27 -7.99 -9.56
N SER A 67 39.74 -7.92 -10.80
CA SER A 67 39.03 -8.15 -12.07
C SER A 67 39.46 -9.52 -12.68
N PRO A 68 39.21 -9.84 -13.97
CA PRO A 68 37.95 -10.36 -14.55
C PRO A 68 38.15 -11.68 -15.35
N SER A 69 37.08 -12.44 -15.65
CA SER A 69 36.91 -13.44 -16.76
C SER A 69 35.51 -14.09 -16.56
N THR A 70 34.67 -14.48 -17.53
CA THR A 70 34.90 -15.02 -18.88
C THR A 70 33.60 -14.91 -19.70
N LEU A 71 33.73 -14.62 -21.00
CA LEU A 71 32.68 -14.69 -22.02
C LEU A 71 32.19 -16.14 -22.20
N SER A 72 30.87 -16.36 -22.19
CA SER A 72 30.24 -17.58 -22.73
C SER A 72 29.20 -17.20 -23.78
N ARG A 73 29.44 -17.67 -25.01
CA ARG A 73 28.64 -17.45 -26.23
C ARG A 73 27.42 -18.41 -26.25
N PRO A 74 26.19 -17.99 -26.63
CA PRO A 74 25.09 -18.95 -26.80
C PRO A 74 25.04 -19.54 -28.21
N LEU A 75 24.54 -20.78 -28.30
CA LEU A 75 24.30 -21.58 -29.52
C LEU A 75 23.06 -21.09 -30.31
N PRO A 76 23.02 -21.26 -31.65
CA PRO A 76 21.86 -20.88 -32.47
C PRO A 76 20.82 -22.02 -32.53
N GLY A 77 19.53 -21.74 -32.27
CA GLY A 77 18.46 -22.71 -32.56
C GLY A 77 17.16 -22.69 -31.74
N ALA A 78 16.82 -21.65 -30.95
CA ALA A 78 15.56 -21.63 -30.20
C ALA A 78 14.42 -20.89 -30.96
N PRO A 79 13.17 -21.39 -30.93
CA PRO A 79 12.04 -20.82 -31.68
C PRO A 79 11.59 -19.46 -31.13
N ARG A 80 11.20 -18.56 -32.04
CA ARG A 80 10.76 -17.18 -31.75
C ARG A 80 9.42 -17.18 -31.02
N ARG A 81 9.37 -16.57 -29.83
CA ARG A 81 8.13 -16.23 -29.12
C ARG A 81 7.36 -15.10 -29.84
N PRO A 82 6.03 -15.07 -29.78
CA PRO A 82 5.20 -14.01 -30.39
C PRO A 82 5.41 -12.65 -29.71
N PRO A 83 5.12 -11.53 -30.39
CA PRO A 83 5.49 -10.19 -29.93
C PRO A 83 4.64 -9.79 -28.72
N MET A 84 5.30 -9.55 -27.59
CA MET A 84 4.69 -8.94 -26.40
C MET A 84 4.50 -7.44 -26.62
N ALA A 85 3.45 -6.89 -26.00
CA ALA A 85 3.16 -5.47 -25.90
C ALA A 85 4.43 -4.63 -25.65
N GLN A 86 4.54 -3.51 -26.37
CA GLN A 86 5.73 -2.68 -26.38
C GLN A 86 6.01 -2.16 -24.97
N LYS A 87 7.15 -2.56 -24.38
CA LYS A 87 7.68 -1.95 -23.17
C LYS A 87 7.93 -0.46 -23.45
N PRO A 88 7.71 0.44 -22.48
CA PRO A 88 8.06 1.85 -22.62
C PRO A 88 9.51 1.97 -23.09
N LYS A 89 9.73 2.67 -24.22
CA LYS A 89 11.08 2.95 -24.74
C LYS A 89 11.71 4.05 -23.89
N VAL A 90 12.18 3.70 -22.70
CA VAL A 90 12.97 4.62 -21.90
C VAL A 90 14.43 4.45 -22.25
N ASP A 91 15.07 5.54 -22.64
CA ASP A 91 16.48 5.57 -23.03
C ASP A 91 17.36 5.06 -21.86
N PRO A 92 18.29 4.11 -22.08
CA PRO A 92 19.14 3.55 -21.00
C PRO A 92 20.08 4.55 -20.32
N HIS A 93 20.18 5.79 -20.85
CA HIS A 93 21.03 6.86 -20.32
C HIS A 93 20.31 7.83 -19.38
N VAL A 94 19.02 7.63 -19.14
CA VAL A 94 18.25 8.47 -18.25
C VAL A 94 18.45 7.98 -16.80
N GLY A 95 19.10 8.80 -15.97
CA GLY A 95 19.27 8.49 -14.54
C GLY A 95 17.94 8.28 -13.83
N ARG A 96 17.97 7.72 -12.60
CA ARG A 96 16.78 7.36 -11.81
C ARG A 96 15.69 8.45 -11.79
N LEU A 97 16.07 9.70 -11.54
CA LEU A 97 15.14 10.84 -11.55
C LEU A 97 14.48 11.03 -12.91
N GLY A 98 15.24 11.00 -14.01
CA GLY A 98 14.67 11.21 -15.34
C GLY A 98 13.78 10.05 -15.78
N TYR A 99 14.04 8.82 -15.33
CA TYR A 99 13.15 7.68 -15.58
C TYR A 99 11.79 7.89 -14.88
N LEU A 100 11.80 8.29 -13.61
CA LEU A 100 10.59 8.62 -12.87
C LEU A 100 9.85 9.82 -13.50
N GLN A 101 10.59 10.83 -13.97
CA GLN A 101 10.01 11.98 -14.67
C GLN A 101 9.34 11.58 -15.98
N ALA A 102 9.94 10.67 -16.75
CA ALA A 102 9.35 10.15 -17.97
C ALA A 102 8.02 9.44 -17.70
N LEU A 103 7.93 8.66 -16.62
CA LEU A 103 6.68 8.04 -16.19
C LEU A 103 5.62 9.08 -15.83
N VAL A 104 5.94 10.07 -14.99
CA VAL A 104 4.98 11.14 -14.65
C VAL A 104 4.50 11.88 -15.91
N THR A 105 5.41 12.16 -16.84
CA THR A 105 5.08 12.80 -18.12
C THR A 105 4.16 11.92 -18.97
N GLU A 106 4.43 10.62 -19.05
CA GLU A 106 3.61 9.66 -19.77
C GLU A 106 2.19 9.59 -19.20
N PHE A 107 2.04 9.55 -17.88
CA PHE A 107 0.73 9.57 -17.20
C PHE A 107 -0.10 10.80 -17.57
N GLN A 108 0.54 11.98 -17.61
CA GLN A 108 -0.12 13.26 -17.89
C GLN A 108 -0.50 13.42 -19.37
N GLN A 109 0.29 12.85 -20.29
CA GLN A 109 0.10 13.06 -21.73
C GLN A 109 -0.76 11.99 -22.40
N THR A 110 -0.74 10.76 -21.89
CA THR A 110 -1.44 9.64 -22.52
C THR A 110 -2.96 9.74 -22.36
N GLN A 111 -3.67 9.37 -23.43
CA GLN A 111 -5.13 9.19 -23.41
C GLN A 111 -5.54 7.72 -23.18
N SER A 112 -4.56 6.81 -23.14
CA SER A 112 -4.80 5.39 -22.93
C SER A 112 -4.93 5.08 -21.43
N GLN A 113 -6.07 4.54 -21.02
CA GLN A 113 -6.32 4.12 -19.63
C GLN A 113 -5.35 3.01 -19.20
N ASP A 114 -5.15 2.00 -20.06
CA ASP A 114 -4.17 0.92 -19.80
C ASP A 114 -2.75 1.46 -19.56
N ALA A 115 -2.36 2.53 -20.26
CA ALA A 115 -1.05 3.16 -20.07
C ALA A 115 -0.98 3.91 -18.73
N LYS A 116 -2.05 4.64 -18.36
CA LYS A 116 -2.15 5.30 -17.04
C LYS A 116 -2.04 4.28 -15.90
N GLU A 117 -2.77 3.18 -16.00
CA GLU A 117 -2.73 2.07 -15.04
C GLU A 117 -1.32 1.51 -14.88
N GLN A 118 -0.65 1.19 -16.00
CA GLN A 118 0.71 0.66 -15.98
C GLN A 118 1.72 1.64 -15.37
N VAL A 119 1.62 2.91 -15.72
CA VAL A 119 2.49 3.95 -15.17
C VAL A 119 2.27 4.10 -13.66
N LEU A 120 1.02 4.19 -13.23
CA LEU A 120 0.67 4.36 -11.82
C LEU A 120 1.10 3.16 -10.99
N ALA A 121 0.90 1.95 -11.50
CA ALA A 121 1.40 0.71 -10.90
C ALA A 121 2.92 0.70 -10.75
N ASN A 122 3.66 1.17 -11.76
CA ASN A 122 5.11 1.26 -11.69
C ASN A 122 5.55 2.28 -10.62
N LEU A 123 4.93 3.46 -10.57
CA LEU A 123 5.20 4.47 -9.56
C LEU A 123 4.91 3.93 -8.15
N ALA A 124 3.80 3.22 -7.96
CA ALA A 124 3.43 2.61 -6.68
C ALA A 124 4.45 1.54 -6.23
N ASN A 125 4.98 0.75 -7.16
CA ASN A 125 6.06 -0.19 -6.88
C ASN A 125 7.37 0.52 -6.52
N PHE A 126 7.72 1.61 -7.19
CA PHE A 126 8.92 2.38 -6.86
C PHE A 126 8.81 3.15 -5.55
N ALA A 127 7.60 3.49 -5.13
CA ALA A 127 7.30 4.07 -3.83
C ALA A 127 7.62 3.15 -2.65
N TYR A 128 7.96 1.88 -2.88
CA TYR A 128 8.47 0.99 -1.84
C TYR A 128 9.94 1.29 -1.44
N ASP A 129 10.79 1.77 -2.36
CA ASP A 129 12.21 2.01 -2.09
C ASP A 129 12.42 3.41 -1.47
N PRO A 130 12.95 3.53 -0.23
CA PRO A 130 13.25 4.83 0.37
C PRO A 130 14.22 5.69 -0.43
N GLY A 131 15.10 5.06 -1.24
CA GLY A 131 15.98 5.75 -2.17
C GLY A 131 15.25 6.54 -3.27
N ASN A 132 13.95 6.31 -3.46
CA ASN A 132 13.12 7.05 -4.40
C ASN A 132 12.34 8.21 -3.76
N TYR A 133 12.21 8.26 -2.42
CA TYR A 133 11.30 9.20 -1.76
C TYR A 133 11.55 10.66 -2.11
N GLN A 134 12.82 11.09 -2.14
CA GLN A 134 13.16 12.46 -2.51
C GLN A 134 12.75 12.77 -3.96
N TYR A 135 12.97 11.84 -4.89
CA TYR A 135 12.59 12.03 -6.29
C TYR A 135 11.08 12.04 -6.47
N LEU A 136 10.35 11.15 -5.77
CA LEU A 136 8.89 11.07 -5.83
C LEU A 136 8.23 12.35 -5.28
N ARG A 137 8.79 12.94 -4.20
CA ARG A 137 8.37 14.27 -3.73
C ARG A 137 8.70 15.37 -4.73
N GLN A 138 9.92 15.39 -5.26
CA GLN A 138 10.35 16.39 -6.24
C GLN A 138 9.46 16.37 -7.50
N LEU A 139 9.00 15.19 -7.92
CA LEU A 139 8.14 14.98 -9.07
C LEU A 139 6.64 15.03 -8.74
N GLN A 140 6.26 15.41 -7.52
CA GLN A 140 4.86 15.53 -7.06
C GLN A 140 4.05 14.24 -7.25
N VAL A 141 4.69 13.08 -7.11
CA VAL A 141 4.01 11.78 -7.27
C VAL A 141 3.01 11.53 -6.14
N LEU A 142 3.24 12.10 -4.96
CA LEU A 142 2.27 12.03 -3.85
C LEU A 142 0.96 12.71 -4.23
N ASP A 143 1.04 13.91 -4.82
CA ASP A 143 -0.12 14.68 -5.28
C ASP A 143 -0.82 13.94 -6.43
N LEU A 144 -0.05 13.38 -7.38
CA LEU A 144 -0.58 12.53 -8.44
C LEU A 144 -1.37 11.34 -7.90
N PHE A 145 -0.89 10.66 -6.85
CA PHE A 145 -1.65 9.59 -6.22
C PHE A 145 -2.92 10.11 -5.53
N LEU A 146 -2.86 11.23 -4.81
CA LEU A 146 -4.02 11.82 -4.15
C LEU A 146 -5.12 12.19 -5.17
N ASP A 147 -4.74 12.83 -6.27
CA ASP A 147 -5.66 13.15 -7.37
C ASP A 147 -6.30 11.88 -7.95
N SER A 148 -5.50 10.82 -8.12
CA SER A 148 -5.94 9.53 -8.65
C SER A 148 -6.93 8.78 -7.74
N LEU A 149 -7.05 9.14 -6.45
CA LEU A 149 -8.07 8.54 -5.55
C LEU A 149 -9.50 8.97 -5.88
N SER A 150 -9.67 10.04 -6.69
CA SER A 150 -10.99 10.56 -7.07
C SER A 150 -11.40 10.14 -8.49
N GLU A 151 -10.61 9.30 -9.15
CA GLU A 151 -10.91 8.79 -10.50
C GLU A 151 -12.04 7.74 -10.45
N GLU A 152 -12.80 7.63 -11.53
CA GLU A 152 -13.83 6.59 -11.69
C GLU A 152 -13.21 5.20 -11.93
N ASN A 153 -11.96 5.15 -12.40
CA ASN A 153 -11.27 3.90 -12.66
C ASN A 153 -10.75 3.29 -11.35
N GLU A 154 -11.45 2.26 -10.87
CA GLU A 154 -11.11 1.53 -9.63
C GLU A 154 -9.67 1.00 -9.61
N THR A 155 -9.11 0.62 -10.77
CA THR A 155 -7.72 0.16 -10.88
C THR A 155 -6.73 1.28 -10.57
N LEU A 156 -7.01 2.51 -11.04
CA LEU A 156 -6.17 3.67 -10.72
C LEU A 156 -6.25 4.00 -9.23
N VAL A 157 -7.45 3.95 -8.64
CA VAL A 157 -7.66 4.16 -7.21
C VAL A 157 -6.86 3.13 -6.39
N GLU A 158 -6.92 1.85 -6.77
CA GLU A 158 -6.20 0.76 -6.10
C GLU A 158 -4.68 0.98 -6.14
N PHE A 159 -4.12 1.31 -7.31
CA PHE A 159 -2.69 1.61 -7.43
C PHE A 159 -2.28 2.86 -6.66
N ALA A 160 -3.11 3.90 -6.68
CA ALA A 160 -2.85 5.14 -5.98
C ALA A 160 -2.81 4.95 -4.47
N ILE A 161 -3.81 4.28 -3.89
CA ILE A 161 -3.83 4.04 -2.45
C ILE A 161 -2.69 3.10 -2.01
N GLY A 162 -2.33 2.12 -2.84
CA GLY A 162 -1.17 1.26 -2.60
C GLY A 162 0.15 2.06 -2.61
N GLY A 163 0.30 3.01 -3.54
CA GLY A 163 1.44 3.91 -3.60
C GLY A 163 1.54 4.83 -2.37
N LEU A 164 0.43 5.42 -1.93
CA LEU A 164 0.38 6.23 -0.71
C LEU A 164 0.69 5.42 0.54
N CYS A 165 0.17 4.19 0.62
CA CYS A 165 0.46 3.25 1.70
C CYS A 165 1.96 3.00 1.82
N ASN A 166 2.66 2.75 0.70
CA ASN A 166 4.12 2.57 0.68
C ASN A 166 4.89 3.81 1.16
N LEU A 167 4.39 5.00 0.82
CA LEU A 167 5.06 6.25 1.17
C LEU A 167 4.90 6.66 2.63
N CYS A 168 3.87 6.13 3.32
CA CYS A 168 3.59 6.46 4.72
C CYS A 168 4.68 6.02 5.70
N ALA A 169 5.61 5.15 5.30
CA ALA A 169 6.76 4.78 6.15
C ALA A 169 7.68 5.98 6.47
N ASP A 170 7.78 6.96 5.57
CA ASP A 170 8.61 8.15 5.75
C ASP A 170 7.85 9.33 6.37
N ARG A 171 8.51 10.01 7.31
CA ARG A 171 7.92 11.14 8.03
C ARG A 171 7.57 12.30 7.10
N ALA A 172 8.46 12.68 6.19
CA ALA A 172 8.23 13.81 5.30
C ALA A 172 7.06 13.53 4.34
N ASN A 173 6.93 12.30 3.86
CA ASN A 173 5.79 11.88 3.05
C ASN A 173 4.47 11.95 3.84
N ARG A 174 4.43 11.46 5.09
CA ARG A 174 3.23 11.57 5.94
C ARG A 174 2.81 13.02 6.14
N GLU A 175 3.76 13.89 6.48
CA GLU A 175 3.50 15.32 6.68
C GLU A 175 2.95 15.96 5.39
N HIS A 176 3.49 15.61 4.22
CA HIS A 176 2.96 16.06 2.92
C HIS A 176 1.53 15.60 2.69
N ILE A 177 1.22 14.31 2.88
CA ILE A 177 -0.14 13.75 2.69
C ILE A 177 -1.15 14.43 3.61
N LEU A 178 -0.78 14.67 4.87
CA LEU A 178 -1.64 15.36 5.83
C LEU A 178 -1.90 16.81 5.42
N GLN A 179 -0.86 17.54 5.01
CA GLN A 179 -0.96 18.95 4.58
C GLN A 179 -1.75 19.11 3.28
N ALA A 180 -1.67 18.12 2.38
CA ALA A 180 -2.41 18.09 1.13
C ALA A 180 -3.90 17.70 1.30
N GLY A 181 -4.38 17.50 2.53
CA GLY A 181 -5.77 17.10 2.78
C GLY A 181 -6.07 15.67 2.33
N GLY A 182 -5.09 14.77 2.39
CA GLY A 182 -5.24 13.39 1.91
C GLY A 182 -6.14 12.50 2.78
N VAL A 183 -6.39 12.86 4.05
CA VAL A 183 -7.17 12.01 4.97
C VAL A 183 -8.60 11.78 4.47
N PRO A 184 -9.40 12.80 4.11
CA PRO A 184 -10.73 12.58 3.52
C PRO A 184 -10.72 11.69 2.26
N LEU A 185 -9.73 11.85 1.38
CA LEU A 185 -9.61 11.05 0.16
C LEU A 185 -9.35 9.56 0.49
N ILE A 186 -8.43 9.29 1.42
CA ILE A 186 -8.14 7.94 1.89
C ILE A 186 -9.34 7.33 2.62
N VAL A 187 -10.06 8.11 3.44
CA VAL A 187 -11.28 7.65 4.13
C VAL A 187 -12.36 7.26 3.13
N ASN A 188 -12.50 7.98 2.01
CA ASN A 188 -13.46 7.61 0.96
C ASN A 188 -13.16 6.22 0.37
N CYS A 189 -11.88 5.84 0.25
CA CYS A 189 -11.46 4.51 -0.23
C CYS A 189 -11.92 3.34 0.68
N LEU A 190 -12.28 3.59 1.94
CA LEU A 190 -12.91 2.57 2.81
C LEU A 190 -14.26 2.10 2.26
N SER A 191 -14.84 2.85 1.32
CA SER A 191 -16.09 2.56 0.64
C SER A 191 -15.96 1.62 -0.56
N SER A 192 -14.73 1.30 -0.94
CA SER A 192 -14.45 0.57 -2.18
C SER A 192 -15.01 -0.86 -2.13
N PRO A 193 -15.51 -1.38 -3.27
CA PRO A 193 -15.86 -2.79 -3.40
C PRO A 193 -14.61 -3.71 -3.44
N SER A 194 -13.42 -3.17 -3.72
CA SER A 194 -12.15 -3.92 -3.72
C SER A 194 -11.60 -4.06 -2.29
N GLU A 195 -11.50 -5.31 -1.82
CA GLU A 195 -10.89 -5.59 -0.51
C GLU A 195 -9.44 -5.09 -0.44
N GLU A 196 -8.67 -5.17 -1.53
CA GLU A 196 -7.28 -4.69 -1.56
C GLU A 196 -7.19 -3.16 -1.42
N THR A 197 -8.14 -2.43 -2.02
CA THR A 197 -8.26 -0.98 -1.84
C THR A 197 -8.59 -0.64 -0.39
N VAL A 198 -9.55 -1.35 0.21
CA VAL A 198 -9.94 -1.13 1.62
C VAL A 198 -8.78 -1.45 2.55
N LEU A 199 -8.08 -2.58 2.36
CA LEU A 199 -6.91 -2.95 3.16
C LEU A 199 -5.81 -1.89 3.06
N SER A 200 -5.52 -1.42 1.86
CA SER A 200 -4.52 -0.36 1.62
C SER A 200 -4.93 0.95 2.28
N ALA A 201 -6.22 1.32 2.22
CA ALA A 201 -6.74 2.52 2.85
C ALA A 201 -6.64 2.47 4.38
N VAL A 202 -7.08 1.38 5.01
CA VAL A 202 -6.94 1.18 6.47
C VAL A 202 -5.47 1.25 6.87
N THR A 203 -4.59 0.59 6.11
CA THR A 203 -3.15 0.56 6.37
C THR A 203 -2.49 1.93 6.21
N ALA A 204 -2.88 2.70 5.19
CA ALA A 204 -2.43 4.08 5.01
C ALA A 204 -2.90 4.97 6.18
N LEU A 205 -4.14 4.85 6.65
CA LEU A 205 -4.61 5.58 7.84
C LEU A 205 -3.80 5.24 9.10
N MET A 206 -3.46 3.96 9.29
CA MET A 206 -2.55 3.53 10.37
C MET A 206 -1.16 4.11 10.19
N GLY A 207 -0.63 4.14 8.95
CA GLY A 207 0.67 4.72 8.65
C GLY A 207 0.74 6.22 8.92
N LEU A 208 -0.33 6.95 8.59
CA LEU A 208 -0.45 8.39 8.87
C LEU A 208 -0.56 8.68 10.37
N GLY A 209 -1.14 7.75 11.14
CA GLY A 209 -1.11 7.80 12.59
C GLY A 209 0.27 7.39 13.12
N SER A 210 0.91 8.21 13.94
CA SER A 210 2.13 7.75 14.62
C SER A 210 1.74 6.88 15.82
N PRO A 211 2.24 5.64 15.95
CA PRO A 211 2.09 4.87 17.17
C PRO A 211 2.61 5.69 18.36
N GLY A 212 1.76 5.90 19.38
CA GLY A 212 2.10 6.66 20.59
C GLY A 212 1.99 8.19 20.50
N ALA A 213 1.67 8.77 19.33
CA ALA A 213 1.24 10.16 19.25
C ALA A 213 -0.30 10.23 19.23
N ARG A 214 -0.86 11.40 19.55
CA ARG A 214 -2.30 11.61 19.31
C ARG A 214 -2.53 11.60 17.79
N PRO A 215 -3.30 10.65 17.26
CA PRO A 215 -3.60 10.62 15.83
C PRO A 215 -4.36 11.89 15.44
N HIS A 216 -4.20 12.32 14.19
CA HIS A 216 -4.99 13.42 13.64
C HIS A 216 -6.48 13.10 13.86
N PRO A 217 -7.30 14.03 14.40
CA PRO A 217 -8.68 13.72 14.79
C PRO A 217 -9.53 13.11 13.67
N GLU A 218 -9.26 13.50 12.43
CA GLU A 218 -9.93 12.96 11.24
C GLU A 218 -9.65 11.47 10.99
N LEU A 219 -8.46 10.96 11.36
CA LEU A 219 -8.11 9.54 11.22
C LEU A 219 -9.01 8.66 12.10
N THR A 220 -9.43 9.18 13.26
CA THR A 220 -10.27 8.47 14.23
C THR A 220 -11.65 9.10 14.35
N ALA A 221 -12.08 9.80 13.29
CA ALA A 221 -13.40 10.37 13.22
C ALA A 221 -14.45 9.25 13.34
N ARG A 222 -15.60 9.59 13.91
CA ARG A 222 -16.66 8.62 14.21
C ARG A 222 -17.03 7.71 13.03
N PRO A 223 -17.20 8.20 11.78
CA PRO A 223 -17.50 7.33 10.65
C PRO A 223 -16.41 6.30 10.38
N VAL A 224 -15.14 6.67 10.53
CA VAL A 224 -14.00 5.76 10.38
C VAL A 224 -14.05 4.66 11.44
N VAL A 225 -14.24 5.04 12.72
CA VAL A 225 -14.34 4.07 13.83
C VAL A 225 -15.53 3.12 13.61
N GLN A 226 -16.66 3.60 13.10
CA GLN A 226 -17.81 2.76 12.74
C GLN A 226 -17.49 1.80 11.59
N CYS A 227 -16.77 2.25 10.56
CA CYS A 227 -16.30 1.35 9.49
C CYS A 227 -15.39 0.25 10.05
N MET A 228 -14.43 0.59 10.91
CA MET A 228 -13.52 -0.40 11.51
C MET A 228 -14.29 -1.40 12.39
N LEU A 229 -15.31 -0.96 13.12
CA LEU A 229 -16.20 -1.87 13.87
C LEU A 229 -16.91 -2.85 12.93
N ARG A 230 -17.41 -2.39 11.77
CA ARG A 230 -18.02 -3.28 10.76
C ARG A 230 -16.99 -4.26 10.19
N PHE A 231 -15.81 -3.77 9.80
CA PHE A 231 -14.73 -4.59 9.27
C PHE A 231 -14.21 -5.62 10.27
N SER A 232 -14.23 -5.31 11.57
CA SER A 232 -13.88 -6.26 12.64
C SER A 232 -14.83 -7.48 12.75
N LEU A 233 -15.96 -7.44 12.03
CA LEU A 233 -16.92 -8.54 11.92
C LEU A 233 -16.88 -9.20 10.53
N SER A 234 -15.96 -8.79 9.65
CA SER A 234 -15.82 -9.34 8.30
C SER A 234 -15.44 -10.82 8.33
N ALA A 235 -15.91 -11.57 7.33
CA ALA A 235 -15.49 -12.95 7.09
C ALA A 235 -14.00 -13.03 6.71
N SER A 236 -13.48 -12.04 5.97
CA SER A 236 -12.06 -11.94 5.63
C SER A 236 -11.23 -11.78 6.89
N ALA A 237 -10.34 -12.75 7.14
CA ALA A 237 -9.42 -12.70 8.28
C ALA A 237 -8.45 -11.52 8.19
N ARG A 238 -8.00 -11.17 6.97
CA ARG A 238 -7.10 -10.05 6.71
C ARG A 238 -7.73 -8.74 7.18
N LEU A 239 -8.91 -8.44 6.66
CA LEU A 239 -9.63 -7.21 6.96
C LEU A 239 -10.09 -7.14 8.41
N ARG A 240 -10.57 -8.26 8.96
CA ARG A 240 -10.98 -8.36 10.36
C ARG A 240 -9.82 -8.07 11.31
N ASN A 241 -8.68 -8.73 11.11
CA ASN A 241 -7.50 -8.56 11.96
C ASN A 241 -6.97 -7.13 11.87
N LEU A 242 -6.89 -6.56 10.66
CA LEU A 242 -6.41 -5.20 10.44
C LEU A 242 -7.30 -4.16 11.13
N ALA A 243 -8.63 -4.30 11.00
CA ALA A 243 -9.58 -3.40 11.65
C ALA A 243 -9.54 -3.50 13.18
N GLN A 244 -9.32 -4.69 13.74
CA GLN A 244 -9.14 -4.87 15.19
C GLN A 244 -7.88 -4.13 15.68
N ILE A 245 -6.76 -4.27 14.97
CA ILE A 245 -5.52 -3.55 15.31
C ILE A 245 -5.75 -2.04 15.24
N PHE A 246 -6.45 -1.54 14.22
CA PHE A 246 -6.79 -0.12 14.13
C PHE A 246 -7.57 0.37 15.37
N LEU A 247 -8.61 -0.36 15.75
CA LEU A 247 -9.47 0.00 16.90
C LEU A 247 -8.71 -0.04 18.22
N GLU A 248 -7.74 -0.93 18.37
CA GLU A 248 -6.97 -1.10 19.61
C GLU A 248 -5.84 -0.08 19.72
N ASP A 249 -5.11 0.17 18.63
CA ASP A 249 -3.87 0.94 18.65
C ASP A 249 -4.10 2.44 18.41
N PHE A 250 -5.17 2.80 17.70
CA PHE A 250 -5.42 4.19 17.29
C PHE A 250 -6.67 4.80 17.93
N CYS A 251 -7.59 4.01 18.47
CA CYS A 251 -8.82 4.53 19.06
C CYS A 251 -8.83 4.38 20.59
N SER A 252 -9.39 5.37 21.30
CA SER A 252 -9.66 5.25 22.73
C SER A 252 -10.88 4.37 23.01
N PRO A 253 -10.95 3.68 24.17
CA PRO A 253 -12.13 2.89 24.55
C PRO A 253 -13.43 3.70 24.54
N SER A 254 -13.37 4.97 24.90
CA SER A 254 -14.51 5.90 24.85
C SER A 254 -14.98 6.17 23.43
N GLN A 255 -14.08 6.40 22.47
CA GLN A 255 -14.45 6.59 21.06
C GLN A 255 -15.12 5.33 20.50
N VAL A 256 -14.59 4.15 20.83
CA VAL A 256 -15.14 2.87 20.39
C VAL A 256 -16.52 2.62 21.00
N ALA A 257 -16.71 2.88 22.29
CA ALA A 257 -18.00 2.76 22.96
C ALA A 257 -19.05 3.73 22.38
N GLU A 258 -18.66 4.98 22.16
CA GLU A 258 -19.51 6.00 21.55
C GLU A 258 -19.92 5.61 20.12
N ALA A 259 -18.99 5.10 19.31
CA ALA A 259 -19.27 4.66 17.94
C ALA A 259 -20.23 3.45 17.89
N ARG A 260 -20.13 2.53 18.86
CA ARG A 260 -21.04 1.37 19.01
C ARG A 260 -22.46 1.75 19.40
N SER A 261 -22.62 2.79 20.21
CA SER A 261 -23.92 3.20 20.75
C SER A 261 -24.86 3.86 19.74
N TRP A 262 -24.34 4.28 18.57
CA TRP A 262 -25.12 4.97 17.55
C TRP A 262 -25.51 4.07 16.38
N ARG A 263 -26.80 4.11 16.01
CA ARG A 263 -27.36 3.32 14.91
C ARG A 263 -26.76 3.69 13.55
N ALA A 264 -26.70 2.68 12.68
CA ALA A 264 -25.94 2.55 11.45
C ALA A 264 -26.27 3.49 10.28
N ASP A 265 -27.15 4.48 10.44
CA ASP A 265 -27.78 5.19 9.32
C ASP A 265 -26.98 6.36 8.72
N ALA A 266 -25.79 6.65 9.24
CA ALA A 266 -24.92 7.72 8.72
C ALA A 266 -23.45 7.32 8.60
N ALA A 267 -23.11 6.03 8.74
CA ALA A 267 -21.83 5.57 8.22
C ALA A 267 -21.95 5.69 6.70
N LEU A 268 -21.03 6.42 6.08
CA LEU A 268 -20.76 6.53 4.64
C LEU A 268 -21.46 5.41 3.88
N GLY A 269 -22.23 5.72 2.83
CA GLY A 269 -23.02 4.77 2.03
C GLY A 269 -22.20 3.67 1.35
N ILE A 270 -21.54 2.85 2.15
CA ILE A 270 -20.61 1.79 1.85
C ILE A 270 -21.44 0.51 1.90
N PRO A 271 -21.92 0.01 0.75
CA PRO A 271 -22.55 -1.30 0.71
C PRO A 271 -21.49 -2.35 1.04
N LEU A 272 -21.83 -3.24 1.97
CA LEU A 272 -21.04 -4.44 2.23
C LEU A 272 -21.03 -5.32 0.96
N PRO A 273 -19.90 -6.00 0.63
CA PRO A 273 -19.90 -7.04 -0.38
C PRO A 273 -20.97 -8.08 -0.03
N ARG A 274 -21.81 -8.44 -1.01
CA ARG A 274 -22.91 -9.39 -0.80
C ARG A 274 -22.33 -10.72 -0.33
N THR A 275 -22.69 -11.12 0.88
CA THR A 275 -22.54 -12.51 1.31
C THR A 275 -23.68 -13.28 0.66
N GLU A 276 -23.37 -14.11 -0.33
CA GLU A 276 -24.33 -15.11 -0.82
C GLU A 276 -24.58 -16.09 0.33
N GLY A 277 -25.70 -15.89 1.02
CA GLY A 277 -26.23 -16.88 1.95
C GLY A 277 -26.73 -18.12 1.19
N PRO A 278 -26.77 -19.30 1.83
CA PRO A 278 -27.22 -20.51 1.17
C PRO A 278 -28.67 -20.37 0.73
N GLN A 279 -28.92 -20.59 -0.57
CA GLN A 279 -30.27 -20.74 -1.10
C GLN A 279 -30.88 -22.06 -0.58
N GLN A 280 -31.99 -21.93 0.15
CA GLN A 280 -32.98 -23.00 0.39
C GLN A 280 -34.36 -22.35 0.23
N PRO A 281 -35.36 -23.09 -0.28
CA PRO A 281 -35.91 -24.25 0.41
C PRO A 281 -35.46 -25.61 -0.13
#